data_AF-A0A497EFC2-F1
#
_entry.id   AF-A0A497EFC2-F1
#
_cell.length_a   1.000
_cell.length_b   1.000
_cell.length_c   1.000
_cell.angle_alpha   90.00
_cell.angle_beta   90.00
_cell.angle_gamma   90.00
#
_symmetry.space_group_name_H-M   'P 1'
#
loop_
_entity.id
_entity.type
_entity.pdbx_description
1 polymer ?
#
loop_
_entity_poly.entity_id
_entity_poly.type
_entity_poly.pdbx_seq_one_letter_code
_entity_poly.pdbx_strand_id
1 'polypeptide(L)'
;MHIRLSLLLVIVCLIAAANPAGALDLQFKNEQAVGLCCLKPGRDVLFFGLVWQERPWVARISVLRAIETVPEGKDTAWYAPEIGVPFESYWIGADLSSGTFTVKARTNKQLEEKTIPPENLARNEGGAVFAFDVEAGFLEVVVIRPGKAAWAFTAGDGSTFDADGQSDGWVRAEIGSFRSIDDGPKAPKTLEIGDVILALDTSRGILSTTTIDG
;
A
#
# COMPACT_ATOMS: atom_id res chain seq x y z
N MET A 1 -30.07 -21.90 -62.96
CA MET A 1 -28.64 -21.56 -62.81
C MET A 1 -28.48 -20.73 -61.54
N HIS A 2 -27.50 -21.09 -60.72
CA HIS A 2 -27.37 -20.90 -59.27
C HIS A 2 -27.79 -19.55 -58.66
N ILE A 3 -28.75 -19.60 -57.71
CA ILE A 3 -29.04 -18.52 -56.74
C ILE A 3 -27.95 -18.58 -55.66
N ARG A 4 -27.09 -17.56 -55.61
CA ARG A 4 -26.07 -17.43 -54.55
C ARG A 4 -26.72 -16.79 -53.33
N LEU A 5 -26.95 -17.61 -52.30
CA LEU A 5 -27.42 -17.18 -50.99
C LEU A 5 -26.22 -16.66 -50.19
N SER A 6 -25.97 -15.36 -50.23
CA SER A 6 -24.93 -14.71 -49.42
C SER A 6 -25.40 -14.61 -47.96
N LEU A 7 -24.94 -15.54 -47.13
CA LEU A 7 -25.17 -15.56 -45.69
C LEU A 7 -24.32 -14.46 -45.02
N LEU A 8 -24.95 -13.32 -44.72
CA LEU A 8 -24.34 -12.22 -43.98
C LEU A 8 -24.27 -12.60 -42.50
N LEU A 9 -23.11 -13.09 -42.05
CA LEU A 9 -22.84 -13.39 -40.65
C LEU A 9 -22.66 -12.06 -39.89
N VAL A 10 -23.72 -11.57 -39.25
CA VAL A 10 -23.65 -10.41 -38.35
C VAL A 10 -23.04 -10.89 -37.03
N ILE A 11 -21.73 -10.72 -36.89
CA ILE A 11 -21.04 -10.89 -35.61
C ILE A 11 -21.41 -9.69 -34.74
N VAL A 12 -22.42 -9.86 -33.88
CA VAL A 12 -22.73 -8.91 -32.82
C VAL A 12 -21.63 -9.03 -31.76
N CYS A 13 -20.62 -8.16 -31.84
CA CYS A 13 -19.70 -7.93 -30.72
C CYS A 13 -20.51 -7.32 -29.58
N LEU A 14 -21.00 -8.16 -28.65
CA LEU A 14 -21.35 -7.70 -27.32
C LEU A 14 -20.06 -7.23 -26.66
N ILE A 15 -19.77 -5.95 -26.80
CA ILE A 15 -18.82 -5.26 -25.94
C ILE A 15 -19.52 -5.18 -24.59
N ALA A 16 -19.28 -6.17 -23.74
CA ALA A 16 -19.58 -6.04 -22.32
C ALA A 16 -18.79 -4.81 -21.86
N ALA A 17 -19.50 -3.72 -21.54
CA ALA A 17 -18.91 -2.60 -20.86
C ALA A 17 -18.39 -3.14 -19.54
N ALA A 18 -17.09 -3.43 -19.48
CA ALA A 18 -16.43 -3.66 -18.23
C ALA A 18 -16.65 -2.39 -17.42
N ASN A 19 -17.52 -2.46 -16.41
CA ASN A 19 -17.58 -1.39 -15.42
C ASN A 19 -16.13 -1.18 -14.98
N PRO A 20 -15.60 0.05 -15.09
CA PRO A 20 -14.27 0.32 -14.56
C PRO A 20 -14.30 -0.21 -13.13
N ALA A 21 -13.34 -1.06 -12.78
CA ALA A 21 -13.24 -1.59 -11.43
C ALA A 21 -13.41 -0.38 -10.49
N GLY A 22 -14.45 -0.43 -9.65
CA GLY A 22 -14.81 0.70 -8.81
C GLY A 22 -13.59 1.17 -8.04
N ALA A 23 -13.45 2.48 -7.83
CA ALA A 23 -12.41 3.00 -6.97
C ALA A 23 -12.48 2.26 -5.62
N LEU A 24 -11.32 1.82 -5.13
CA LEU A 24 -11.24 1.19 -3.81
C LEU A 24 -11.81 2.16 -2.76
N ASP A 25 -12.58 1.65 -1.81
CA ASP A 25 -13.04 2.44 -0.66
C ASP A 25 -12.77 1.68 0.65
N LEU A 26 -12.15 2.40 1.58
CA LEU A 26 -11.92 1.94 2.94
C LEU A 26 -13.16 2.21 3.78
N GLN A 27 -13.65 1.18 4.47
CA GLN A 27 -14.84 1.25 5.30
C GLN A 27 -14.48 0.96 6.75
N PHE A 28 -15.14 1.63 7.69
CA PHE A 28 -14.97 1.38 9.11
C PHE A 28 -16.24 0.75 9.69
N LYS A 29 -16.11 -0.43 10.30
CA LYS A 29 -17.15 -1.02 11.16
C LYS A 29 -16.92 -0.56 12.59
N ASN A 30 -17.31 0.69 12.84
CA ASN A 30 -17.12 1.35 14.14
C ASN A 30 -15.66 1.27 14.60
N GLU A 31 -15.42 0.71 15.78
CA GLU A 31 -14.10 0.53 16.40
C GLU A 31 -13.55 -0.90 16.23
N GLN A 32 -14.25 -1.76 15.50
CA GLN A 32 -13.95 -3.19 15.49
C GLN A 32 -13.09 -3.59 14.30
N ALA A 33 -13.38 -3.05 13.12
CA ALA A 33 -12.72 -3.48 11.90
C ALA A 33 -12.64 -2.38 10.85
N VAL A 34 -11.62 -2.50 10.01
CA VAL A 34 -11.45 -1.76 8.75
C VAL A 34 -11.65 -2.73 7.60
N GLY A 35 -12.31 -2.29 6.54
CA GLY A 35 -12.56 -3.11 5.36
C GLY A 35 -12.17 -2.38 4.09
N LEU A 36 -11.77 -3.13 3.06
CA LEU A 36 -11.50 -2.59 1.73
C LEU A 36 -12.50 -3.20 0.76
N CYS A 37 -13.40 -2.38 0.23
CA CYS A 37 -14.48 -2.84 -0.65
C CYS A 37 -14.05 -2.90 -2.12
N CYS A 38 -15.04 -3.29 -2.93
CA CYS A 38 -15.06 -3.02 -4.36
C CYS A 38 -14.01 -3.86 -5.11
N LEU A 39 -13.71 -5.02 -4.54
CA LEU A 39 -12.75 -6.00 -5.01
C LEU A 39 -13.46 -7.26 -5.53
N LYS A 40 -12.71 -8.08 -6.27
CA LYS A 40 -13.16 -9.41 -6.65
C LYS A 40 -12.88 -10.41 -5.51
N PRO A 41 -13.71 -11.45 -5.33
CA PRO A 41 -13.39 -12.58 -4.44
C PRO A 41 -12.01 -13.18 -4.74
N GLY A 42 -11.34 -13.66 -3.70
CA GLY A 42 -10.03 -14.31 -3.78
C GLY A 42 -8.86 -13.34 -4.01
N ARG A 43 -9.08 -12.03 -3.95
CA ARG A 43 -8.00 -11.03 -3.98
C ARG A 43 -7.38 -10.90 -2.59
N ASP A 44 -6.05 -10.83 -2.55
CA ASP A 44 -5.33 -10.47 -1.34
C ASP A 44 -5.20 -8.95 -1.22
N VAL A 45 -5.44 -8.47 0.00
CA VAL A 45 -5.51 -7.06 0.33
C VAL A 45 -4.55 -6.78 1.47
N LEU A 46 -3.72 -5.76 1.31
CA LEU A 46 -2.96 -5.20 2.40
C LEU A 46 -3.81 -4.19 3.17
N PHE A 47 -3.84 -4.34 4.49
CA PHE A 47 -4.18 -3.29 5.44
C PHE A 47 -2.91 -2.79 6.12
N PHE A 48 -2.66 -1.49 6.04
CA PHE A 48 -1.56 -0.83 6.72
C PHE A 48 -2.10 0.35 7.53
N GLY A 49 -2.06 0.24 8.85
CA GLY A 49 -2.66 1.19 9.78
C GLY A 49 -1.62 1.84 10.68
N LEU A 50 -1.73 3.15 10.86
CA LEU A 50 -1.04 3.90 11.91
C LEU A 50 -2.08 4.32 12.93
N VAL A 51 -1.93 3.87 14.18
CA VAL A 51 -2.93 4.09 15.22
C VAL A 51 -2.31 4.72 16.46
N TRP A 52 -2.99 5.71 17.03
CA TRP A 52 -2.64 6.31 18.31
C TRP A 52 -3.51 5.69 19.39
N GLN A 53 -2.85 5.16 20.41
CA GLN A 53 -3.49 4.65 21.60
C GLN A 53 -3.22 5.60 22.76
N GLU A 54 -4.28 6.16 23.32
CA GLU A 54 -4.20 6.83 24.60
C GLU A 54 -4.06 5.77 25.70
N ARG A 55 -2.93 5.81 26.41
CA ARG A 55 -2.80 5.13 27.69
C ARG A 55 -2.70 6.18 28.78
N PRO A 56 -3.09 5.86 30.03
CA PRO A 56 -2.71 6.70 31.16
C PRO A 56 -1.19 6.90 31.07
N TRP A 57 -0.74 8.15 30.95
CA TRP A 57 0.68 8.58 30.96
C TRP A 57 1.50 8.50 29.67
N VAL A 58 1.04 7.86 28.58
CA VAL A 58 1.79 7.85 27.31
C VAL A 58 0.89 7.65 26.11
N ALA A 59 1.09 8.48 25.07
CA ALA A 59 0.56 8.22 23.74
C ALA A 59 1.45 7.16 23.09
N ARG A 60 0.86 6.01 22.72
CA ARG A 60 1.57 4.97 21.98
C ARG A 60 1.13 5.00 20.53
N ILE A 61 2.08 5.22 19.63
CA ILE A 61 1.87 4.97 18.21
C ILE A 61 2.10 3.47 17.97
N SER A 62 1.16 2.83 17.31
CA SER A 62 1.28 1.44 16.87
C SER A 62 1.06 1.35 15.37
N VAL A 63 1.79 0.44 14.75
CA VAL A 63 1.70 0.17 13.32
C VAL A 63 1.13 -1.20 13.14
N LEU A 64 0.04 -1.27 12.38
CA LEU A 64 -0.73 -2.47 12.12
C LEU A 64 -0.56 -2.83 10.65
N ARG A 65 -0.30 -4.11 10.38
CA ARG A 65 -0.11 -4.65 9.03
C ARG A 65 -0.80 -6.00 8.99
N ALA A 66 -1.57 -6.25 7.95
CA ALA A 66 -2.18 -7.55 7.72
C ALA A 66 -2.46 -7.73 6.23
N ILE A 67 -2.32 -8.97 5.75
CA ILE A 67 -2.85 -9.37 4.45
C ILE A 67 -4.10 -10.21 4.69
N GLU A 68 -5.21 -9.77 4.10
CA GLU A 68 -6.50 -10.48 4.17
C GLU A 68 -6.98 -10.82 2.77
N THR A 69 -7.61 -12.00 2.62
CA THR A 69 -8.20 -12.41 1.35
C THR A 69 -9.69 -12.04 1.31
N VAL A 70 -10.15 -11.46 0.20
CA VAL A 70 -11.57 -11.19 -0.04
C VAL A 70 -12.34 -12.53 -0.09
N PRO A 71 -13.31 -12.77 0.81
CA PRO A 71 -14.03 -14.03 0.86
C PRO A 71 -14.86 -14.32 -0.40
N GLU A 72 -15.15 -15.59 -0.66
CA GLU A 72 -16.08 -16.03 -1.71
C GLU A 72 -17.47 -15.36 -1.56
N GLY A 73 -18.06 -14.96 -2.68
CA GLY A 73 -19.34 -14.23 -2.72
C GLY A 73 -19.34 -12.84 -2.06
N LYS A 74 -18.16 -12.29 -1.69
CA LYS A 74 -18.01 -10.95 -1.13
C LYS A 74 -17.14 -10.07 -2.02
N ASP A 75 -17.27 -8.76 -1.85
CA ASP A 75 -16.47 -7.74 -2.53
C ASP A 75 -15.56 -6.97 -1.57
N THR A 76 -15.53 -7.39 -0.29
CA THR A 76 -14.88 -6.65 0.78
C THR A 76 -14.07 -7.61 1.67
N ALA A 77 -12.78 -7.35 1.83
CA ALA A 77 -11.95 -7.95 2.87
C ALA A 77 -12.08 -7.11 4.16
N TRP A 78 -12.05 -7.75 5.33
CA TRP A 78 -12.13 -7.08 6.63
C TRP A 78 -10.96 -7.48 7.50
N TYR A 79 -10.28 -6.50 8.08
CA TYR A 79 -9.25 -6.68 9.09
C TYR A 79 -9.77 -6.17 10.45
N ALA A 80 -9.71 -7.04 11.46
CA ALA A 80 -10.14 -6.77 12.83
C ALA A 80 -8.91 -6.86 13.78
N PRO A 81 -8.11 -5.80 13.92
CA PRO A 81 -6.96 -5.80 14.82
C PRO A 81 -7.39 -6.06 16.27
N GLU A 82 -6.56 -6.76 17.05
CA GLU A 82 -6.84 -7.09 18.45
C GLU A 82 -7.09 -5.86 19.32
N ILE A 83 -6.42 -4.75 18.99
CA ILE A 83 -6.55 -3.47 19.69
C ILE A 83 -7.74 -2.63 19.20
N GLY A 84 -8.56 -3.17 18.29
CA GLY A 84 -9.59 -2.45 17.57
C GLY A 84 -9.03 -1.41 16.60
N VAL A 85 -9.92 -0.56 16.11
CA VAL A 85 -9.61 0.54 15.19
C VAL A 85 -9.82 1.86 15.93
N PRO A 86 -8.80 2.40 16.62
CA PRO A 86 -8.91 3.67 17.37
C PRO A 86 -9.37 4.84 16.50
N PHE A 87 -10.02 5.84 17.11
CA PHE A 87 -10.49 7.02 16.38
C PHE A 87 -9.31 7.79 15.80
N GLU A 88 -8.23 7.97 16.56
CA GLU A 88 -7.00 8.53 16.01
C GLU A 88 -6.23 7.46 15.24
N SER A 89 -6.60 7.24 13.97
CA SER A 89 -5.89 6.34 13.07
C SER A 89 -5.92 6.77 11.60
N TYR A 90 -4.88 6.39 10.87
CA TYR A 90 -4.79 6.44 9.41
C TYR A 90 -4.67 5.03 8.88
N TRP A 91 -5.36 4.74 7.79
CA TRP A 91 -5.39 3.43 7.16
C TRP A 91 -5.15 3.54 5.68
N ILE A 92 -4.33 2.64 5.18
CA ILE A 92 -4.10 2.39 3.77
C ILE A 92 -4.60 0.99 3.48
N GLY A 93 -5.42 0.88 2.44
CA GLY A 93 -5.91 -0.39 1.91
C GLY A 93 -5.42 -0.52 0.48
N ALA A 94 -4.78 -1.64 0.14
CA ALA A 94 -4.25 -1.86 -1.20
C ALA A 94 -4.60 -3.25 -1.74
N ASP A 95 -4.98 -3.31 -3.01
CA ASP A 95 -5.13 -4.56 -3.78
C ASP A 95 -3.74 -5.04 -4.20
N LEU A 96 -3.27 -6.14 -3.59
CA LEU A 96 -1.94 -6.68 -3.89
C LEU A 96 -1.82 -7.18 -5.32
N SER A 97 -2.90 -7.43 -6.05
CA SER A 97 -2.83 -7.87 -7.44
C SER A 97 -2.54 -6.75 -8.42
N SER A 98 -2.96 -5.52 -8.11
CA SER A 98 -2.82 -4.37 -9.01
C SER A 98 -1.88 -3.29 -8.48
N GLY A 99 -1.60 -3.27 -7.17
CA GLY A 99 -0.90 -2.17 -6.52
C GLY A 99 -1.77 -0.93 -6.28
N THR A 100 -3.03 -0.95 -6.72
CA THR A 100 -3.97 0.15 -6.46
C THR A 100 -4.21 0.24 -4.96
N PHE A 101 -4.20 1.46 -4.42
CA PHE A 101 -4.45 1.70 -3.01
C PHE A 101 -5.40 2.89 -2.80
N THR A 102 -5.96 2.97 -1.60
CA THR A 102 -6.69 4.13 -1.10
C THR A 102 -6.30 4.39 0.35
N VAL A 103 -6.45 5.63 0.77
CA VAL A 103 -6.11 6.09 2.12
C VAL A 103 -7.36 6.65 2.78
N LYS A 104 -7.53 6.37 4.07
CA LYS A 104 -8.63 6.95 4.85
C LYS A 104 -8.22 7.13 6.29
N ALA A 105 -8.55 8.29 6.85
CA ALA A 105 -8.38 8.60 8.25
C ALA A 105 -9.66 8.27 9.01
N ARG A 106 -9.55 7.77 10.25
CA ARG A 106 -10.65 7.73 11.23
C ARG A 106 -10.63 8.93 12.18
N THR A 107 -9.85 9.96 11.90
CA THR A 107 -9.66 11.13 12.77
C THR A 107 -10.26 12.40 12.16
N ASN A 108 -10.27 13.50 12.92
CA ASN A 108 -10.58 14.84 12.43
C ASN A 108 -9.39 15.51 11.72
N LYS A 109 -8.20 14.89 11.77
CA LYS A 109 -6.99 15.40 11.10
C LYS A 109 -6.91 14.86 9.67
N GLN A 110 -6.42 15.69 8.77
CA GLN A 110 -6.10 15.24 7.41
C GLN A 110 -4.66 14.74 7.38
N LEU A 111 -4.45 13.67 6.62
CA LEU A 111 -3.11 13.21 6.27
C LEU A 111 -2.60 14.09 5.13
N GLU A 112 -1.40 14.63 5.25
CA GLU A 112 -0.78 15.33 4.13
C GLU A 112 -0.21 14.29 3.16
N GLU A 113 -0.58 14.38 1.88
CA GLU A 113 -0.07 13.47 0.86
C GLU A 113 0.98 14.17 -0.01
N LYS A 114 2.11 13.48 -0.24
CA LYS A 114 3.22 13.94 -1.08
C LYS A 114 3.66 12.85 -2.05
N THR A 115 4.39 13.25 -3.08
CA THR A 115 5.10 12.32 -3.95
C THR A 115 6.57 12.26 -3.55
N ILE A 116 7.16 11.06 -3.50
CA ILE A 116 8.61 10.89 -3.34
C ILE A 116 9.26 11.34 -4.65
N PRO A 117 10.10 12.39 -4.64
CA PRO A 117 10.73 12.89 -5.87
C PRO A 117 11.65 11.84 -6.50
N PRO A 118 11.76 11.76 -7.84
CA PRO A 118 12.65 10.81 -8.51
C PRO A 118 14.13 10.91 -8.10
N GLU A 119 14.61 12.11 -7.78
CA GLU A 119 15.97 12.37 -7.29
C GLU A 119 16.27 11.72 -5.93
N ASN A 120 15.22 11.37 -5.17
CA ASN A 120 15.34 10.65 -3.91
C ASN A 120 15.37 9.12 -4.12
N LEU A 121 15.30 8.63 -5.36
CA LEU A 121 15.38 7.20 -5.66
C LEU A 121 16.83 6.84 -6.01
N ALA A 122 17.52 6.18 -5.09
CA ALA A 122 18.88 5.74 -5.31
C ALA A 122 18.92 4.52 -6.24
N ARG A 123 19.69 4.64 -7.32
CA ARG A 123 19.84 3.61 -8.36
C ARG A 123 21.25 3.03 -8.37
N ASN A 124 21.36 1.73 -8.61
CA ASN A 124 22.65 1.07 -8.80
C ASN A 124 23.22 1.33 -10.21
N GLU A 125 24.39 0.78 -10.53
CA GLU A 125 25.03 0.93 -11.86
C GLU A 125 24.14 0.44 -13.02
N GLY A 126 23.22 -0.49 -12.75
CA GLY A 126 22.24 -1.00 -13.71
C GLY A 126 20.95 -0.19 -13.81
N GLY A 127 20.84 0.94 -13.10
CA GLY A 127 19.66 1.81 -13.09
C GLY A 127 18.49 1.32 -12.22
N ALA A 128 18.62 0.17 -11.54
CA ALA A 128 17.57 -0.35 -10.67
C ALA A 128 17.57 0.37 -9.31
N VAL A 129 16.39 0.75 -8.84
CA VAL A 129 16.22 1.42 -7.53
C VAL A 129 16.48 0.41 -6.41
N PHE A 130 17.42 0.71 -5.52
CA PHE A 130 17.80 -0.16 -4.40
C PHE A 130 17.59 0.48 -3.03
N ALA A 131 17.40 1.80 -2.99
CA ALA A 131 17.06 2.56 -1.81
C ALA A 131 16.31 3.84 -2.19
N PHE A 132 15.71 4.50 -1.21
CA PHE A 132 15.16 5.83 -1.38
C PHE A 132 15.23 6.63 -0.08
N ASP A 133 15.22 7.96 -0.22
CA ASP A 133 15.36 8.91 0.88
C ASP A 133 14.04 9.67 1.11
N VAL A 134 13.58 9.72 2.36
CA VAL A 134 12.38 10.47 2.76
C VAL A 134 12.71 11.37 3.94
N GLU A 135 12.36 12.65 3.83
CA GLU A 135 12.43 13.57 4.96
C GLU A 135 11.43 13.09 6.03
N ALA A 136 11.91 12.59 7.16
CA ALA A 136 11.09 12.08 8.25
C ALA A 136 11.94 11.87 9.52
N GLY A 137 11.37 12.17 10.69
CA GLY A 137 12.02 11.79 11.96
C GLY A 137 11.80 10.33 12.33
N PHE A 138 10.66 9.76 11.92
CA PHE A 138 10.34 8.35 12.11
C PHE A 138 9.45 7.88 10.95
N LEU A 139 9.95 6.90 10.21
CA LEU A 139 9.41 6.44 8.94
C LEU A 139 8.88 5.03 9.05
N GLU A 140 7.65 4.85 8.58
CA GLU A 140 7.00 3.56 8.41
C GLU A 140 6.69 3.36 6.93
N VAL A 141 7.25 2.32 6.31
CA VAL A 141 7.12 2.10 4.87
C VAL A 141 6.47 0.76 4.59
N VAL A 142 5.61 0.73 3.58
CA VAL A 142 5.29 -0.49 2.85
C VAL A 142 5.64 -0.33 1.37
N VAL A 143 6.30 -1.36 0.82
CA VAL A 143 6.50 -1.54 -0.62
C VAL A 143 5.58 -2.66 -1.09
N ILE A 144 4.83 -2.42 -2.16
CA ILE A 144 3.93 -3.38 -2.79
C ILE A 144 4.49 -3.72 -4.16
N ARG A 145 4.68 -5.02 -4.43
CA ARG A 145 4.92 -5.53 -5.78
C ARG A 145 3.65 -6.21 -6.30
N PRO A 146 2.95 -5.59 -7.26
CA PRO A 146 1.69 -6.12 -7.79
C PRO A 146 1.82 -7.57 -8.24
N GLY A 147 0.85 -8.39 -7.82
CA GLY A 147 0.76 -9.81 -8.12
C GLY A 147 1.81 -10.69 -7.41
N LYS A 148 2.64 -10.14 -6.51
CA LYS A 148 3.67 -10.92 -5.81
C LYS A 148 3.54 -10.84 -4.29
N ALA A 149 3.84 -9.69 -3.68
CA ALA A 149 3.94 -9.55 -2.22
C ALA A 149 4.00 -8.08 -1.79
N ALA A 150 3.99 -7.87 -0.47
CA ALA A 150 4.33 -6.60 0.15
C ALA A 150 5.38 -6.79 1.24
N TRP A 151 6.19 -5.75 1.46
CA TRP A 151 7.25 -5.73 2.47
C TRP A 151 7.19 -4.44 3.25
N ALA A 152 7.60 -4.49 4.51
CA ALA A 152 7.57 -3.35 5.40
C ALA A 152 8.94 -3.01 5.98
N PHE A 153 9.11 -1.74 6.30
CA PHE A 153 10.32 -1.19 6.89
C PHE A 153 9.95 -0.12 7.92
N THR A 154 10.79 -0.01 8.94
CA THR A 154 10.64 0.94 10.02
C THR A 154 12.03 1.44 10.39
N ALA A 155 12.22 2.77 10.40
CA ALA A 155 13.45 3.39 10.87
C ALA A 155 13.17 4.80 11.39
N GLY A 156 13.98 5.25 12.34
CA GLY A 156 14.09 6.67 12.69
C GLY A 156 15.37 7.26 12.13
N ASP A 157 15.36 8.57 11.89
CA ASP A 157 16.53 9.36 11.49
C ASP A 157 17.70 9.12 12.46
N GLY A 158 18.86 8.73 11.91
CA GLY A 158 20.07 8.40 12.66
C GLY A 158 20.03 7.08 13.45
N SER A 159 18.99 6.26 13.26
CA SER A 159 18.89 4.96 13.92
C SER A 159 19.77 3.90 13.24
N THR A 160 19.95 2.74 13.89
CA THR A 160 20.66 1.60 13.27
C THR A 160 19.94 0.98 12.07
N PHE A 161 18.66 1.33 11.85
CA PHE A 161 17.89 0.90 10.69
C PHE A 161 17.88 1.94 9.58
N ASP A 162 18.36 3.15 9.86
CA ASP A 162 18.63 4.16 8.86
C ASP A 162 19.93 3.81 8.13
N ALA A 163 19.87 3.68 6.81
CA ALA A 163 20.97 3.08 6.07
C ALA A 163 22.22 3.97 5.99
N ASP A 164 22.09 5.28 6.15
CA ASP A 164 23.24 6.19 6.27
C ASP A 164 23.66 6.45 7.73
N GLY A 165 22.77 6.13 8.69
CA GLY A 165 22.97 6.30 10.12
C GLY A 165 23.18 7.76 10.57
N GLN A 166 22.80 8.73 9.75
CA GLN A 166 22.97 10.17 10.06
C GLN A 166 21.68 10.73 10.67
N SER A 167 21.80 11.63 11.64
CA SER A 167 20.64 12.38 12.14
C SER A 167 20.61 13.76 11.48
N ASP A 168 20.05 13.80 10.28
CA ASP A 168 19.99 14.99 9.42
C ASP A 168 18.56 15.36 8.97
N GLY A 169 17.57 14.64 9.48
CA GLY A 169 16.15 14.82 9.18
C GLY A 169 15.65 13.96 8.01
N TRP A 170 16.51 13.08 7.47
CA TRP A 170 16.17 12.13 6.42
C TRP A 170 16.29 10.70 6.93
N VAL A 171 15.46 9.82 6.37
CA VAL A 171 15.61 8.38 6.56
C VAL A 171 15.90 7.75 5.20
N ARG A 172 17.00 7.03 5.12
CA ARG A 172 17.36 6.23 3.96
C ARG A 172 16.88 4.80 4.13
N ALA A 173 15.92 4.40 3.30
CA ALA A 173 15.34 3.07 3.30
C ALA A 173 15.94 2.19 2.19
N GLU A 174 16.78 1.22 2.56
CA GLU A 174 17.30 0.21 1.63
C GLU A 174 16.32 -0.95 1.45
N ILE A 175 15.97 -1.25 0.21
CA ILE A 175 14.93 -2.24 -0.14
C ILE A 175 15.26 -3.64 0.38
N GLY A 176 16.55 -4.01 0.35
CA GLY A 176 17.03 -5.31 0.85
C GLY A 176 16.86 -5.51 2.36
N SER A 177 16.59 -4.44 3.12
CA SER A 177 16.40 -4.47 4.57
C SER A 177 14.93 -4.59 4.99
N PHE A 178 14.00 -4.56 4.03
CA PHE A 178 12.58 -4.70 4.31
C PHE A 178 12.26 -6.14 4.75
N ARG A 179 11.23 -6.28 5.58
CA ARG A 179 10.72 -7.57 6.04
C ARG A 179 9.45 -7.92 5.29
N SER A 180 9.22 -9.20 5.03
CA SER A 180 7.92 -9.66 4.53
C SER A 180 6.81 -9.24 5.50
N ILE A 181 5.68 -8.83 4.95
CA ILE A 181 4.44 -8.76 5.71
C ILE A 181 3.86 -10.18 5.73
N ASP A 182 3.47 -10.62 6.92
CA ASP A 182 3.15 -12.02 7.22
C ASP A 182 4.30 -12.96 6.79
N ASP A 183 4.03 -14.24 6.55
CA ASP A 183 5.04 -15.22 6.13
C ASP A 183 5.35 -15.15 4.62
N GLY A 184 5.31 -13.94 4.03
CA GLY A 184 5.58 -13.68 2.62
C GLY A 184 7.03 -13.92 2.19
N PRO A 185 7.34 -13.80 0.89
CA PRO A 185 8.71 -13.95 0.39
C PRO A 185 9.62 -12.86 0.95
N LYS A 186 10.93 -13.16 1.06
CA LYS A 186 11.94 -12.16 1.44
C LYS A 186 11.90 -10.95 0.51
N ALA A 187 12.21 -9.77 1.06
CA ALA A 187 12.31 -8.56 0.28
C ALA A 187 13.35 -8.70 -0.86
N PRO A 188 13.06 -8.14 -2.04
CA PRO A 188 14.04 -8.08 -3.11
C PRO A 188 15.17 -7.13 -2.73
N LYS A 189 16.27 -7.15 -3.49
CA LYS A 189 17.35 -6.15 -3.32
C LYS A 189 17.10 -4.85 -4.06
N THR A 190 16.19 -4.88 -5.03
CA THR A 190 15.84 -3.74 -5.91
C THR A 190 14.35 -3.74 -6.22
N LEU A 191 13.83 -2.57 -6.56
CA LEU A 191 12.48 -2.42 -7.07
C LEU A 191 12.39 -2.71 -8.57
N GLU A 192 11.21 -3.12 -9.00
CA GLU A 192 10.82 -3.34 -10.40
C GLU A 192 9.84 -2.23 -10.83
N ILE A 193 9.72 -2.01 -12.14
CA ILE A 193 8.68 -1.11 -12.68
C ILE A 193 7.30 -1.59 -12.20
N GLY A 194 6.49 -0.65 -11.70
CA GLY A 194 5.17 -0.90 -11.14
C GLY A 194 5.16 -1.20 -9.64
N ASP A 195 6.32 -1.33 -8.98
CA ASP A 195 6.36 -1.37 -7.52
C ASP A 195 5.84 -0.04 -6.94
N VAL A 196 5.05 -0.12 -5.88
CA VAL A 196 4.47 1.05 -5.20
C VAL A 196 5.12 1.22 -3.85
N ILE A 197 5.57 2.43 -3.54
CA ILE A 197 6.12 2.81 -2.24
C ILE A 197 5.10 3.68 -1.52
N LEU A 198 4.80 3.31 -0.27
CA LEU A 198 3.93 4.03 0.65
C LEU A 198 4.73 4.31 1.92
N ALA A 199 5.19 5.55 2.10
CA ALA A 199 6.09 5.94 3.17
C ALA A 199 5.43 6.97 4.09
N LEU A 200 5.19 6.59 5.34
CA LEU A 200 4.44 7.38 6.31
C LEU A 200 5.39 7.94 7.37
N ASP A 201 5.52 9.26 7.40
CA ASP A 201 6.15 9.99 8.50
C ASP A 201 5.17 10.05 9.67
N THR A 202 5.42 9.23 10.69
CA THR A 202 4.51 9.12 11.84
C THR A 202 4.57 10.34 12.76
N SER A 203 5.64 11.15 12.66
CA SER A 203 5.84 12.33 13.49
C SER A 203 5.07 13.54 12.98
N ARG A 204 4.93 13.66 11.64
CA ARG A 204 4.23 14.77 10.98
C ARG A 204 2.87 14.40 10.39
N GLY A 205 2.59 13.11 10.21
CA GLY A 205 1.37 12.68 9.53
C GLY A 205 1.41 12.96 8.03
N ILE A 206 2.56 12.70 7.40
CA ILE A 206 2.77 12.87 5.96
C ILE A 206 2.90 11.49 5.32
N LEU A 207 2.07 11.20 4.33
CA LEU A 207 2.21 10.04 3.46
C LEU A 207 2.88 10.46 2.16
N SER A 208 4.12 10.02 1.96
CA SER A 208 4.84 10.15 0.71
C SER A 208 4.68 8.88 -0.12
N THR A 209 4.29 9.02 -1.38
CA THR A 209 4.03 7.89 -2.28
C THR A 209 4.82 8.00 -3.57
N THR A 210 5.15 6.87 -4.19
CA THR A 210 5.59 6.86 -5.58
C THR A 210 5.34 5.48 -6.18
N THR A 211 5.27 5.41 -7.51
CA THR A 211 5.27 4.17 -8.27
C THR A 211 6.51 4.16 -9.15
N ILE A 212 7.25 3.07 -9.16
CA ILE A 212 8.46 2.96 -9.96
C ILE A 212 8.06 2.94 -11.44
N ASP A 213 8.48 3.98 -12.15
CA ASP A 213 8.38 4.11 -13.59
C ASP A 213 9.67 3.64 -14.29
N GLY A 214 9.54 3.38 -15.59
CA GLY A 214 10.61 2.89 -16.46
C GLY A 214 11.32 3.99 -17.23
#